data_AF-A0A6N3F781-F1
#
_entry.id   AF-A0A6N3F781-F1
#
_cell.length_a   1.000
_cell.length_b   1.000
_cell.length_c   1.000
_cell.angle_alpha   90.00
_cell.angle_beta   90.00
_cell.angle_gamma   90.00
#
_symmetry.space_group_name_H-M   'P 1'
#
loop_
_entity.id
_entity.type
_entity.pdbx_description
1 polymer ?
#
loop_
_entity_poly.entity_id
_entity_poly.type
_entity_poly.pdbx_seq_one_letter_code
_entity_poly.pdbx_strand_id
1 'polypeptide(L)' 'MEEMEKKMKRLYKHVKSGRLTQEIAEEMSDLIDKVEEAGEDFKEKFSSMISDMKKAMKKMK' A
#
# COMPACT_ATOMS: atom_id res chain seq x y z
N MET A 1 8.81 11.75 -4.02
CA MET A 1 8.33 11.46 -2.64
C MET A 1 6.84 11.76 -2.50
N GLU A 2 6.34 12.94 -2.93
CA GLU A 2 4.91 13.30 -2.81
C GLU A 2 3.93 12.43 -3.61
N GLU A 3 4.29 12.02 -4.83
CA GLU A 3 3.40 11.17 -5.66
C GLU A 3 3.19 9.78 -5.06
N MET A 4 4.25 9.23 -4.47
CA MET A 4 4.22 7.94 -3.80
C MET A 4 3.37 7.98 -2.54
N GLU A 5 3.51 9.03 -1.74
CA GLU A 5 2.67 9.25 -0.56
C GLU A 5 1.18 9.40 -0.95
N LYS A 6 0.88 10.13 -2.03
CA LYS A 6 -0.49 10.28 -2.53
C LYS A 6 -1.06 8.94 -3.00
N LYS A 7 -0.30 8.14 -3.74
CA LYS A 7 -0.71 6.80 -4.17
C LYS A 7 -0.95 5.87 -2.98
N MET A 8 -0.03 5.87 -2.00
CA MET A 8 -0.14 5.07 -0.77
C MET A 8 -1.45 5.37 -0.04
N LYS A 9 -1.71 6.66 0.21
CA LYS A 9 -2.94 7.11 0.88
C LYS A 9 -4.21 6.76 0.09
N ARG A 10 -4.17 6.89 -1.24
CA ARG A 10 -5.30 6.56 -2.11
C ARG A 10 -5.63 5.06 -2.03
N LEU A 11 -4.64 4.19 -2.25
CA LEU A 11 -4.83 2.74 -2.19
C LEU A 11 -5.24 2.29 -0.77
N TYR A 12 -4.67 2.89 0.28
CA TYR A 12 -5.04 2.59 1.66
C TYR A 12 -6.51 2.94 1.95
N LYS A 13 -7.02 4.03 1.35
CA LYS A 13 -8.44 4.38 1.44
C LYS A 13 -9.33 3.31 0.79
N HIS A 14 -8.94 2.79 -0.38
CA HIS A 14 -9.67 1.71 -1.04
C HIS A 14 -9.74 0.45 -0.17
N VAL A 15 -8.62 0.07 0.43
CA VAL A 15 -8.52 -1.04 1.40
C VAL A 15 -9.47 -0.84 2.58
N LYS A 16 -9.44 0.34 3.21
CA LYS A 16 -10.34 0.65 4.35
C LYS A 16 -11.81 0.67 3.95
N SER A 17 -12.12 1.04 2.72
CA SER A 17 -13.49 1.00 2.19
C SER A 17 -13.94 -0.40 1.76
N GLY A 18 -13.11 -1.44 1.94
CA GLY A 18 -13.42 -2.81 1.52
C GLY A 18 -13.42 -3.00 0.00
N ARG A 19 -12.97 -2.00 -0.76
CA ARG A 19 -12.84 -2.06 -2.22
C ARG A 19 -11.45 -2.56 -2.58
N LEU A 20 -11.22 -3.85 -2.38
CA LEU A 20 -9.99 -4.52 -2.78
C LEU A 20 -10.30 -5.35 -4.03
N THR A 21 -9.92 -4.84 -5.20
CA THR A 21 -9.98 -5.57 -6.47
C THR A 21 -8.60 -6.13 -6.81
N GLN A 22 -8.52 -7.04 -7.77
CA GLN A 22 -7.22 -7.55 -8.25
C GLN A 22 -6.32 -6.39 -8.72
N GLU A 23 -6.85 -5.46 -9.51
CA GLU A 23 -6.12 -4.27 -9.98
C GLU A 23 -5.55 -3.43 -8.82
N ILE A 24 -6.35 -3.20 -7.77
CA ILE A 24 -5.91 -2.46 -6.58
C ILE A 24 -4.82 -3.23 -5.83
N ALA A 25 -4.94 -4.56 -5.73
CA ALA A 25 -3.93 -5.40 -5.08
C ALA A 25 -2.60 -5.43 -5.86
N GLU A 26 -2.66 -5.39 -7.19
CA GLU A 26 -1.48 -5.28 -8.07
C GLU A 26 -0.80 -3.92 -7.91
N GLU A 27 -1.56 -2.81 -7.97
CA GLU A 27 -1.02 -1.46 -7.71
C GLU A 27 -0.42 -1.34 -6.32
N MET A 28 -1.04 -1.96 -5.31
CA MET A 28 -0.52 -2.00 -3.95
C MET A 28 0.79 -2.76 -3.85
N SER A 29 0.92 -3.88 -4.55
CA SER A 29 2.16 -4.66 -4.55
C SER A 29 3.30 -3.88 -5.20
N ASP A 30 3.06 -3.25 -6.35
CA ASP A 30 4.04 -2.37 -7.02
C ASP A 30 4.46 -1.20 -6.11
N LEU A 31 3.49 -0.57 -5.44
CA LEU A 31 3.79 0.53 -4.55
C LEU A 31 4.59 0.10 -3.33
N ILE A 32 4.22 -1.04 -2.70
CA ILE A 32 4.94 -1.60 -1.56
C ILE A 32 6.39 -1.90 -1.96
N ASP A 33 6.59 -2.54 -3.11
CA ASP A 33 7.93 -2.89 -3.62
C ASP A 33 8.78 -1.61 -3.77
N LYS A 34 8.22 -0.58 -4.42
CA LYS A 34 8.88 0.73 -4.51
C LYS A 34 9.14 1.37 -3.16
N VAL A 35 8.28 1.19 -2.15
CA VAL A 35 8.53 1.71 -0.79
C VAL A 35 9.66 0.94 -0.12
N GLU A 36 9.82 -0.36 -0.40
CA GLU A 36 10.96 -1.13 0.09
C GLU A 36 12.27 -0.72 -0.60
N GLU A 37 12.22 -0.25 -1.84
CA GLU A 37 13.34 0.42 -2.53
C GLU A 37 13.56 1.87 -2.08
N ALA A 38 12.52 2.54 -1.60
CA ALA A 38 12.61 3.88 -1.02
C ALA A 38 13.31 3.81 0.34
N GLY A 39 14.11 4.83 0.66
CA GLY A 39 14.92 4.86 1.89
C GLY A 39 14.12 4.63 3.18
N GLU A 40 14.84 4.20 4.23
CA GLU A 40 14.27 3.76 5.52
C GLU A 40 13.22 4.71 6.11
N ASP A 41 13.40 6.03 6.00
CA ASP A 41 12.42 7.03 6.46
C ASP A 41 11.01 6.83 5.88
N PHE A 42 10.92 6.49 4.59
CA PHE A 42 9.64 6.29 3.92
C PHE A 42 9.01 4.96 4.37
N LYS A 43 9.84 3.93 4.51
CA LYS A 43 9.42 2.62 5.01
C LYS A 43 8.89 2.70 6.44
N GLU A 44 9.58 3.40 7.33
CA GLU A 44 9.11 3.61 8.71
C GLU A 44 7.79 4.38 8.75
N LYS A 45 7.71 5.50 8.00
CA LYS A 45 6.50 6.34 7.96
C LYS A 45 5.27 5.59 7.48
N PHE A 46 5.42 4.68 6.51
CA PHE A 46 4.31 3.94 5.88
C PHE A 46 4.18 2.48 6.34
N SER A 47 5.07 1.99 7.21
CA SER A 47 5.11 0.61 7.72
C SER A 47 3.74 0.10 8.18
N SER A 48 3.02 0.92 8.95
CA SER A 48 1.68 0.57 9.44
C SER A 48 0.66 0.41 8.29
N MET A 49 0.65 1.33 7.32
CA MET A 49 -0.23 1.24 6.15
C MET A 49 0.12 0.04 5.27
N ILE A 50 1.41 -0.22 5.03
CA ILE A 50 1.88 -1.40 4.28
C ILE A 50 1.41 -2.68 4.96
N SER A 51 1.50 -2.75 6.28
CA SER A 51 1.09 -3.94 7.05
C SER A 51 -0.41 -4.22 6.93
N ASP A 52 -1.24 -3.19 7.09
CA ASP A 52 -2.70 -3.27 6.88
C ASP A 52 -3.05 -3.70 5.44
N MET A 53 -2.37 -3.10 4.47
CA MET A 53 -2.51 -3.41 3.06
C MET A 53 -2.18 -4.88 2.75
N LYS A 54 -1.02 -5.36 3.21
CA LYS A 54 -0.60 -6.78 3.08
C LYS A 54 -1.63 -7.71 3.74
N LYS A 55 -2.17 -7.34 4.91
CA LYS A 55 -3.24 -8.11 5.58
C LYS A 55 -4.53 -8.14 4.77
N ALA A 56 -4.95 -7.02 4.21
CA ALA A 56 -6.17 -6.95 3.41
C ALA A 56 -6.05 -7.80 2.13
N MET A 57 -4.91 -7.74 1.43
CA MET A 57 -4.64 -8.58 0.26
C MET A 57 -4.66 -10.07 0.61
N LYS A 58 -4.11 -10.47 1.77
CA LYS A 58 -4.19 -11.87 2.24
C LYS A 58 -5.62 -12.34 2.50
N LYS A 59 -6.54 -11.44 2.87
CA LYS A 59 -7.95 -11.76 3.11
C LYS A 59 -8.78 -11.88 1.82
N MET A 60 -8.26 -11.47 0.67
CA MET A 60 -8.91 -11.69 -0.64
C MET A 60 -8.73 -13.12 -1.17
N LYS A 61 -7.83 -13.93 -0.58
CA LYS A 61 -7.63 -15.32 -0.96
C LYS A 61 -8.79 -16.21 -0.54
#